data_AF-A0A974YH79-F1
#
_entry.id   AF-A0A974YH79-F1
#
_cell.length_a   1.000
_cell.length_b   1.000
_cell.length_c   1.000
_cell.angle_alpha   90.00
_cell.angle_beta   90.00
_cell.angle_gamma   90.00
#
_symmetry.space_group_name_H-M   'P 1'
#
loop_
_entity.id
_entity.type
_entity.pdbx_description
1 polymer ?
#
loop_
_entity_poly.entity_id
_entity_poly.type
_entity_poly.pdbx_seq_one_letter_code
_entity_poly.pdbx_strand_id
1 'polypeptide(L)'
;MSVEEKLRILAERVKSHSSAMITEEAVKTAVILPFLTALDYDVFNPHEVVPEYTADAVGKKGEKVDYAIKVDGAIRILIECKPITTNLDKVHLAQLYRYFSVTEARFAILTNGRTFHFHTDLEAPNKLDERPFLTFDLSDLQGQLTHELKKFAKSEFSIDNILQTAHQLKYTSAIKKEIVAQMETPSEDFVRLVTANLQLGRFTAAIREQFTPMVKTAFREIIRDSVQARLSTALADTEAADVAAEPPPVEADEVVATTEEEREGFMIVRAIVRDILKPARVAMRDQKSYCGILVDDNNRRPLARLHFNRSVKYIGLFDGEKEERVKIDTLDEIYECAERLRATAQVYSQS
;
A
#
# COMPACT_ATOMS: atom_id res chain seq x y z
N MET A 1 8.22 19.73 -5.93
CA MET A 1 7.36 18.56 -5.69
C MET A 1 7.78 17.45 -6.63
N SER A 2 8.02 16.27 -6.08
CA SER A 2 8.29 15.06 -6.86
C SER A 2 7.06 14.60 -7.65
N VAL A 3 7.27 13.81 -8.70
CA VAL A 3 6.19 13.14 -9.48
C VAL A 3 5.24 12.38 -8.55
N GLU A 4 5.79 11.69 -7.55
CA GLU A 4 5.05 10.89 -6.58
C GLU A 4 4.10 11.73 -5.71
N GLU A 5 4.57 12.87 -5.20
CA GLU A 5 3.72 13.79 -4.45
C GLU A 5 2.61 14.37 -5.32
N LYS A 6 2.92 14.73 -6.58
CA LYS A 6 1.93 15.25 -7.54
C LYS A 6 0.85 14.21 -7.85
N LEU A 7 1.25 12.96 -8.11
CA LEU A 7 0.33 11.84 -8.37
C LEU A 7 -0.53 11.51 -7.14
N ARG A 8 0.02 11.57 -5.93
CA ARG A 8 -0.74 11.37 -4.69
C ARG A 8 -1.81 12.44 -4.49
N ILE A 9 -1.49 13.70 -4.75
CA ILE A 9 -2.49 14.79 -4.68
C ILE A 9 -3.60 14.57 -5.72
N LEU A 10 -3.23 14.10 -6.91
CA LEU A 10 -4.21 13.79 -7.95
C LEU A 10 -5.11 12.61 -7.56
N ALA A 11 -4.55 11.56 -6.96
CA ALA A 11 -5.29 10.43 -6.42
C ALA A 11 -6.36 10.87 -5.40
N GLU A 12 -5.98 11.71 -4.45
CA GLU A 12 -6.91 12.27 -3.45
C GLU A 12 -8.00 13.14 -4.07
N ARG A 13 -7.68 13.89 -5.13
CA ARG A 13 -8.69 14.64 -5.90
C ARG A 13 -9.70 13.72 -6.55
N VAL A 14 -9.25 12.63 -7.19
CA VAL A 14 -10.15 11.66 -7.82
C VAL A 14 -11.05 11.00 -6.77
N LYS A 15 -10.53 10.65 -5.58
CA LYS A 15 -11.34 10.14 -4.47
C LYS A 15 -12.46 11.11 -4.06
N SER A 16 -12.10 12.38 -3.86
CA SER A 16 -13.00 13.37 -3.27
C SER A 16 -13.98 14.01 -4.26
N HIS A 17 -13.62 14.11 -5.54
CA HIS A 17 -14.38 14.91 -6.53
C HIS A 17 -14.91 14.08 -7.71
N SER A 18 -14.76 12.76 -7.72
CA SER A 18 -15.22 11.89 -8.83
C SER A 18 -16.70 12.05 -9.17
N SER A 19 -17.56 12.27 -8.17
CA SER A 19 -19.00 12.49 -8.37
C SER A 19 -19.34 13.76 -9.16
N ALA A 20 -18.44 14.75 -9.19
CA ALA A 20 -18.60 15.98 -9.96
C ALA A 20 -18.04 15.89 -11.39
N MET A 21 -17.23 14.88 -11.70
CA MET A 21 -16.55 14.71 -13.00
C MET A 21 -17.38 13.86 -13.98
N ILE A 22 -18.62 14.28 -14.25
CA ILE A 22 -19.58 13.49 -15.03
C ILE A 22 -19.23 13.45 -16.53
N THR A 23 -18.75 14.56 -17.08
CA THR A 23 -18.45 14.67 -18.52
C THR A 23 -17.02 14.24 -18.84
N GLU A 24 -16.81 13.78 -20.06
CA GLU A 24 -15.47 13.45 -20.57
C GLU A 24 -14.52 14.66 -20.48
N GLU A 25 -15.00 15.85 -20.86
CA GLU A 25 -14.22 17.10 -20.75
C GLU A 25 -13.85 17.47 -19.31
N ALA A 26 -14.73 17.19 -18.34
CA ALA A 26 -14.41 17.38 -16.93
C ALA A 26 -13.28 16.44 -16.50
N VAL A 27 -13.30 15.18 -16.94
CA VAL A 27 -12.23 14.21 -16.67
C VAL A 27 -10.92 14.63 -17.32
N LYS A 28 -10.94 15.01 -18.61
CA LYS A 28 -9.77 15.51 -19.34
C LYS A 28 -9.11 16.66 -18.59
N THR A 29 -9.90 17.65 -18.16
CA THR A 29 -9.40 18.86 -17.50
C THR A 29 -8.96 18.61 -16.06
N ALA A 30 -9.76 17.90 -15.27
CA ALA A 30 -9.54 17.75 -13.83
C ALA A 30 -8.58 16.61 -13.47
N VAL A 31 -8.37 15.66 -14.40
CA VAL A 31 -7.52 14.48 -14.19
C VAL A 31 -6.40 14.38 -15.23
N ILE A 32 -6.73 14.31 -16.52
CA ILE A 32 -5.73 13.94 -17.54
C ILE A 32 -4.65 15.02 -17.68
N LEU A 33 -5.03 16.30 -17.77
CA LEU A 33 -4.06 17.41 -17.81
C LEU A 33 -3.19 17.47 -16.53
N PRO A 34 -3.75 17.37 -15.31
CA PRO A 34 -2.95 17.24 -14.10
C PRO A 34 -2.04 16.00 -14.07
N PHE A 35 -2.49 14.87 -14.62
CA PHE A 35 -1.69 13.64 -14.71
C PHE A 35 -0.45 13.86 -15.60
N LEU A 36 -0.64 14.47 -16.78
CA LEU A 36 0.46 14.84 -17.67
C LEU A 36 1.41 15.86 -17.03
N THR A 37 0.86 16.86 -16.33
CA THR A 37 1.66 17.84 -15.57
C THR A 37 2.43 17.17 -14.41
N ALA A 38 1.86 16.12 -13.80
CA ALA A 38 2.54 15.34 -12.77
C ALA A 38 3.76 14.59 -13.32
N LEU A 39 3.69 14.17 -14.59
CA LEU A 39 4.76 13.56 -15.37
C LEU A 39 5.71 14.59 -16.03
N ASP A 40 5.60 15.85 -15.63
CA ASP A 40 6.42 16.98 -16.10
C ASP A 40 6.29 17.33 -17.59
N TYR A 41 5.17 16.94 -18.22
CA TYR A 41 4.80 17.45 -19.54
C TYR A 41 4.18 18.85 -19.46
N ASP A 42 4.55 19.72 -20.39
CA ASP A 42 3.93 21.04 -20.53
C ASP A 42 2.62 20.97 -21.32
N VAL A 43 1.50 20.95 -20.59
CA VAL A 43 0.15 20.89 -21.17
C VAL A 43 -0.27 22.17 -21.92
N PHE A 44 0.47 23.27 -21.78
CA PHE A 44 0.23 24.51 -22.51
C PHE A 44 1.11 24.63 -23.77
N ASN A 45 2.03 23.70 -23.98
CA ASN A 45 2.87 23.64 -25.17
C ASN A 45 2.26 22.67 -26.22
N PRO A 46 1.65 23.18 -27.30
CA PRO A 46 1.04 22.34 -28.35
C PRO A 46 2.07 21.59 -29.21
N HIS A 47 3.38 21.83 -29.01
CA HIS A 47 4.43 21.02 -29.61
C HIS A 47 4.81 19.81 -28.75
N GLU A 48 4.24 19.71 -27.55
CA GLU A 48 4.52 18.67 -26.56
C GLU A 48 3.25 17.87 -26.22
N VAL A 49 2.19 18.56 -25.79
CA VAL A 49 0.87 17.95 -25.57
C VAL A 49 -0.08 18.48 -26.63
N VAL A 50 -0.46 17.64 -27.58
CA VAL A 50 -1.34 18.00 -28.69
C VAL A 50 -2.76 17.55 -28.38
N PRO A 51 -3.69 18.46 -28.02
CA PRO A 51 -5.09 18.09 -27.87
C PRO A 51 -5.73 17.83 -29.23
N GLU A 52 -6.75 16.97 -29.27
CA GLU A 52 -7.60 16.77 -30.45
C GLU A 52 -6.79 16.43 -31.71
N TYR A 53 -5.77 15.59 -31.56
CA TYR A 53 -4.82 15.25 -32.62
C TYR A 53 -5.48 14.39 -33.69
N THR A 54 -5.49 14.87 -34.93
CA THR A 54 -6.07 14.15 -36.06
C THR A 54 -5.20 12.95 -36.45
N ALA A 55 -5.80 11.76 -36.42
CA ALA A 55 -5.17 10.50 -36.80
C ALA A 55 -6.09 9.74 -37.79
N ASP A 56 -6.13 10.22 -39.02
CA ASP A 56 -7.04 9.71 -40.06
C ASP A 56 -6.57 8.36 -40.60
N ALA A 57 -7.38 7.32 -40.37
CA ALA A 57 -7.20 6.01 -40.97
C ALA A 57 -7.83 5.93 -42.37
N VAL A 58 -7.41 4.95 -43.18
CA VAL A 58 -7.97 4.73 -44.51
C VAL A 58 -9.49 4.53 -44.42
N GLY A 59 -10.25 5.44 -45.04
CA GLY A 59 -11.72 5.41 -45.03
C GLY A 59 -12.40 6.12 -43.84
N LYS A 60 -11.64 6.74 -42.93
CA LYS A 60 -12.14 7.55 -41.81
C LYS A 60 -11.42 8.90 -41.79
N LYS A 61 -12.17 9.99 -42.02
CA LYS A 61 -11.64 11.36 -42.06
C LYS A 61 -12.15 12.17 -40.89
N GLY A 62 -11.27 13.00 -40.31
CA GLY A 62 -11.56 13.85 -39.17
C GLY A 62 -11.62 13.11 -37.84
N GLU A 63 -11.06 11.89 -37.74
CA GLU A 63 -11.00 11.22 -36.44
C GLU A 63 -9.85 11.79 -35.61
N LYS A 64 -10.13 12.02 -34.34
CA LYS A 64 -9.22 12.68 -33.42
C LYS A 64 -9.06 11.86 -32.16
N VAL A 65 -7.84 11.82 -31.67
CA VAL A 65 -7.53 11.33 -30.33
C VAL A 65 -7.46 12.52 -29.38
N ASP A 66 -7.90 12.31 -28.14
CA ASP A 66 -8.04 13.41 -27.18
C ASP A 66 -6.72 14.12 -26.90
N TYR A 67 -5.66 13.34 -26.66
CA TYR A 67 -4.31 13.88 -26.53
C TYR A 67 -3.29 13.00 -27.24
N ALA A 68 -2.30 13.64 -27.85
CA ALA A 68 -1.09 13.00 -28.32
C ALA A 68 0.13 13.69 -27.69
N ILE A 69 1.03 12.88 -27.12
CA ILE A 69 2.25 13.37 -26.49
C ILE A 69 3.42 13.23 -27.46
N LYS A 70 4.11 14.34 -27.70
CA LYS A 70 5.32 14.41 -28.51
C LYS A 70 6.55 14.35 -27.62
N VAL A 71 7.45 13.44 -27.94
CA VAL A 71 8.78 13.33 -27.34
C VAL A 71 9.79 13.29 -28.49
N ASP A 72 10.81 14.14 -28.43
CA ASP A 72 11.81 14.32 -29.50
C ASP A 72 11.18 14.62 -30.88
N GLY A 73 10.12 15.42 -30.89
CA GLY A 73 9.42 15.86 -32.12
C GLY A 73 8.48 14.83 -32.74
N ALA A 74 8.45 13.59 -32.24
CA ALA A 74 7.60 12.52 -32.74
C ALA A 74 6.46 12.19 -31.77
N ILE A 75 5.31 11.78 -32.29
CA ILE A 75 4.19 11.30 -31.48
C ILE A 75 4.59 9.96 -30.83
N ARG A 76 4.62 9.89 -29.50
CA ARG A 76 5.03 8.69 -28.76
C ARG A 76 3.91 8.04 -27.97
N ILE A 77 2.99 8.84 -27.44
CA ILE A 77 1.88 8.35 -26.60
C ILE A 77 0.57 8.92 -27.12
N LEU A 78 -0.43 8.06 -27.30
CA LEU A 78 -1.81 8.46 -27.58
C LEU A 78 -2.67 8.27 -26.33
N ILE A 79 -3.60 9.17 -26.07
CA ILE A 79 -4.48 9.10 -24.90
C ILE A 79 -5.92 9.29 -25.34
N GLU A 80 -6.76 8.30 -25.04
CA GLU A 80 -8.20 8.33 -25.23
C GLU A 80 -8.88 8.30 -23.86
N CYS A 81 -9.73 9.29 -23.62
CA CYS A 81 -10.47 9.47 -22.40
C CYS A 81 -11.94 9.07 -22.61
N LYS A 82 -12.57 8.56 -21.56
CA LYS A 82 -14.01 8.29 -21.47
C LYS A 82 -14.59 8.93 -20.21
N PRO A 83 -15.92 9.11 -20.12
CA PRO A 83 -16.56 9.54 -18.88
C PRO A 83 -16.22 8.62 -17.71
N ILE A 84 -16.08 9.17 -16.50
CA ILE A 84 -15.65 8.42 -15.29
C ILE A 84 -16.56 7.22 -14.94
N THR A 85 -17.81 7.25 -15.40
CA THR A 85 -18.81 6.18 -15.21
C THR A 85 -18.66 5.02 -16.19
N THR A 86 -17.82 5.17 -17.22
CA THR A 86 -17.63 4.16 -18.27
C THR A 86 -16.68 3.07 -17.79
N ASN A 87 -17.09 1.80 -17.93
CA ASN A 87 -16.19 0.67 -17.76
C ASN A 87 -15.34 0.50 -19.04
N LEU A 88 -14.03 0.34 -18.88
CA LEU A 88 -13.09 0.35 -20.00
C LEU A 88 -13.01 -1.03 -20.68
N ASP A 89 -13.96 -1.31 -21.55
CA ASP A 89 -14.06 -2.56 -22.31
C ASP A 89 -13.46 -2.48 -23.73
N LYS A 90 -13.30 -3.65 -24.38
CA LYS A 90 -12.68 -3.80 -25.71
C LYS A 90 -13.29 -2.90 -26.79
N VAL A 91 -14.57 -2.56 -26.71
CA VAL A 91 -15.25 -1.69 -27.67
C VAL A 91 -14.62 -0.29 -27.73
N HIS A 92 -14.07 0.18 -26.61
CA HIS A 92 -13.43 1.49 -26.51
C HIS A 92 -12.00 1.50 -27.06
N LEU A 93 -11.36 0.33 -27.20
CA LEU A 93 -10.04 0.23 -27.83
C LEU A 93 -10.09 0.44 -29.34
N ALA A 94 -11.22 0.18 -29.99
CA ALA A 94 -11.32 0.21 -31.45
C ALA A 94 -10.91 1.55 -32.07
N GLN A 95 -11.11 2.67 -31.37
CA GLN A 95 -10.64 4.00 -31.78
C GLN A 95 -9.11 4.10 -31.67
N LEU A 96 -8.56 3.79 -30.49
CA LEU A 96 -7.11 3.77 -30.26
C LEU A 96 -6.37 2.86 -31.23
N TYR A 97 -6.93 1.69 -31.58
CA TYR A 97 -6.37 0.80 -32.59
C TYR A 97 -6.11 1.49 -33.93
N ARG A 98 -7.12 2.23 -34.42
CA ARG A 98 -7.01 2.96 -35.69
C ARG A 98 -5.93 4.03 -35.60
N TYR A 99 -5.95 4.85 -34.55
CA TYR A 99 -4.98 5.93 -34.35
C TYR A 99 -3.55 5.41 -34.22
N PHE A 100 -3.37 4.32 -33.46
CA PHE A 100 -2.07 3.71 -33.24
C PHE A 100 -1.45 3.21 -34.55
N SER A 101 -2.25 2.59 -35.43
CA SER A 101 -1.76 2.05 -36.71
C SER A 101 -1.32 3.08 -37.75
N VAL A 102 -1.66 4.37 -37.56
CA VAL A 102 -1.36 5.45 -38.51
C VAL A 102 -0.44 6.53 -37.93
N THR A 103 0.14 6.28 -36.76
CA THR A 103 1.05 7.20 -36.06
C THR A 103 2.36 6.52 -35.69
N GLU A 104 3.36 7.31 -35.29
CA GLU A 104 4.64 6.81 -34.74
C GLU A 104 4.57 6.47 -33.25
N ALA A 105 3.35 6.42 -32.69
CA ALA A 105 3.14 6.13 -31.28
C ALA A 105 3.65 4.74 -30.93
N ARG A 106 4.27 4.63 -29.76
CA ARG A 106 4.71 3.35 -29.19
C ARG A 106 3.83 2.92 -28.03
N PHE A 107 3.12 3.86 -27.42
CA PHE A 107 2.22 3.61 -26.31
C PHE A 107 0.84 4.24 -26.56
N ALA A 108 -0.19 3.61 -26.03
CA ALA A 108 -1.53 4.19 -25.96
C ALA A 108 -2.11 4.04 -24.56
N ILE A 109 -2.87 5.03 -24.10
CA ILE A 109 -3.51 5.05 -22.80
C ILE A 109 -5.01 5.17 -23.04
N LEU A 110 -5.78 4.20 -22.57
CA LEU A 110 -7.23 4.28 -22.47
C LEU A 110 -7.59 4.54 -21.00
N THR A 111 -8.38 5.57 -20.73
CA THR A 111 -8.71 5.93 -19.34
C THR A 111 -10.09 6.55 -19.21
N ASN A 112 -10.68 6.43 -18.02
CA ASN A 112 -11.85 7.20 -17.60
C ASN A 112 -11.51 8.21 -16.49
N GLY A 113 -10.22 8.49 -16.28
CA GLY A 113 -9.70 9.34 -15.21
C GLY A 113 -9.57 8.67 -13.85
N ARG A 114 -10.24 7.54 -13.62
CA ARG A 114 -10.00 6.72 -12.43
C ARG A 114 -9.14 5.52 -12.79
N THR A 115 -9.60 4.73 -13.74
CA THR A 115 -8.88 3.55 -14.24
C THR A 115 -8.04 3.94 -15.45
N PHE A 116 -6.79 3.47 -15.49
CA PHE A 116 -5.86 3.69 -16.60
C PHE A 116 -5.40 2.35 -17.16
N HIS A 117 -5.52 2.18 -18.47
CA HIS A 117 -5.03 1.03 -19.22
C HIS A 117 -3.93 1.50 -20.16
N PHE A 118 -2.70 1.04 -19.93
CA PHE A 118 -1.55 1.32 -20.79
C PHE A 118 -1.32 0.15 -21.73
N HIS A 119 -1.25 0.46 -23.02
CA HIS A 119 -1.11 -0.47 -24.12
C HIS A 119 0.12 -0.13 -24.96
N THR A 120 0.62 -1.14 -25.67
CA THR A 120 1.79 -1.08 -26.55
C THR A 120 1.60 -2.14 -27.64
N ASP A 121 2.56 -2.30 -28.54
CA ASP A 121 2.54 -3.24 -29.67
C ASP A 121 3.57 -4.37 -29.53
N LEU A 122 3.55 -5.11 -28.42
CA LEU A 122 4.53 -6.19 -28.19
C LEU A 122 4.28 -7.41 -29.07
N GLU A 123 3.05 -7.64 -29.54
CA GLU A 123 2.72 -8.81 -30.37
C GLU A 123 3.08 -8.62 -31.83
N ALA A 124 2.80 -7.43 -32.38
CA ALA A 124 3.11 -7.11 -33.76
C ALA A 124 3.37 -5.61 -33.91
N PRO A 125 4.44 -5.19 -34.62
CA PRO A 125 4.77 -3.78 -34.79
C PRO A 125 3.59 -2.97 -35.35
N ASN A 126 3.35 -1.80 -34.75
CA ASN A 126 2.28 -0.86 -35.11
C ASN A 126 0.85 -1.44 -35.00
N LYS A 127 0.69 -2.55 -34.27
CA LYS A 127 -0.61 -3.12 -33.94
C LYS A 127 -0.75 -3.13 -32.43
N LEU A 128 -1.66 -2.32 -31.92
CA LEU A 128 -1.92 -2.21 -30.49
C LEU A 128 -2.29 -3.58 -29.91
N ASP A 129 -1.76 -3.92 -28.74
CA ASP A 129 -2.14 -5.17 -28.07
C ASP A 129 -3.53 -5.04 -27.44
N GLU A 130 -4.36 -6.09 -27.54
CA GLU A 130 -5.70 -6.10 -26.91
C GLU A 130 -5.63 -6.00 -25.39
N ARG A 131 -4.58 -6.58 -24.80
CA ARG A 131 -4.39 -6.59 -23.35
C ARG A 131 -3.44 -5.48 -22.96
N PRO A 132 -3.81 -4.62 -21.99
CA PRO A 132 -2.86 -3.66 -21.44
C PRO A 132 -1.71 -4.38 -20.75
N PHE A 133 -0.52 -3.80 -20.80
CA PHE A 133 0.62 -4.28 -20.02
C PHE A 133 0.61 -3.71 -18.59
N LEU A 134 -0.07 -2.59 -18.36
CA LEU A 134 -0.23 -1.97 -17.06
C LEU A 134 -1.67 -1.43 -16.90
N THR A 135 -2.32 -1.82 -15.82
CA THR A 135 -3.66 -1.34 -15.44
C THR A 135 -3.65 -0.94 -13.97
N PHE A 136 -4.24 0.22 -13.65
CA PHE A 136 -4.36 0.68 -12.27
C PHE A 136 -5.55 1.61 -12.05
N ASP A 137 -5.97 1.72 -10.78
CA ASP A 137 -6.88 2.74 -10.28
C ASP A 137 -6.05 3.89 -9.68
N LEU A 138 -6.17 5.08 -10.26
CA LEU A 138 -5.47 6.28 -9.83
C LEU A 138 -5.86 6.70 -8.40
N SER A 139 -7.04 6.33 -7.92
CA SER A 139 -7.43 6.55 -6.53
C SER A 139 -6.75 5.59 -5.55
N ASP A 140 -6.12 4.52 -6.02
CA ASP A 140 -5.44 3.52 -5.19
C ASP A 140 -4.02 3.24 -5.72
N LEU A 141 -3.19 4.28 -5.74
CA LEU A 141 -1.79 4.15 -6.15
C LEU A 141 -0.96 3.47 -5.07
N GLN A 142 -0.45 2.28 -5.38
CA GLN A 142 0.55 1.58 -4.58
C GLN A 142 1.98 2.05 -4.91
N GLY A 143 2.92 1.96 -3.96
CA GLY A 143 4.28 2.48 -4.13
C GLY A 143 5.04 1.91 -5.34
N GLN A 144 4.88 0.62 -5.65
CA GLN A 144 5.56 -0.01 -6.79
C GLN A 144 5.03 0.49 -8.14
N LEU A 145 3.75 0.85 -8.20
CA LEU A 145 3.14 1.41 -9.40
C LEU A 145 3.71 2.81 -9.72
N THR A 146 3.97 3.62 -8.70
CA THR A 146 4.58 4.95 -8.88
C THR A 146 5.96 4.86 -9.57
N HIS A 147 6.74 3.81 -9.29
CA HIS A 147 8.01 3.59 -9.97
C HIS A 147 7.82 3.33 -11.47
N GLU A 148 6.79 2.56 -11.85
CA GLU A 148 6.47 2.31 -13.25
C GLU A 148 5.94 3.57 -13.96
N LEU A 149 5.14 4.39 -13.28
CA LEU A 149 4.64 5.65 -13.83
C LEU A 149 5.74 6.69 -14.04
N LYS A 150 6.78 6.72 -13.19
CA LYS A 150 7.94 7.62 -13.36
C LYS A 150 8.67 7.38 -14.69
N LYS A 151 8.66 6.16 -15.23
CA LYS A 151 9.23 5.88 -16.56
C LYS A 151 8.51 6.61 -17.69
N PHE A 152 7.26 7.04 -17.48
CA PHE A 152 6.50 7.87 -18.41
C PHE A 152 6.68 9.37 -18.16
N ALA A 153 7.47 9.78 -17.15
CA ALA A 153 7.81 11.17 -16.95
C ALA A 153 8.77 11.66 -18.03
N LYS A 154 8.64 12.92 -18.42
CA LYS A 154 9.41 13.53 -19.52
C LYS A 154 10.92 13.29 -19.43
N SER A 155 11.51 13.39 -18.23
CA SER A 155 12.95 13.23 -18.02
C SER A 155 13.44 11.77 -18.03
N GLU A 156 12.54 10.80 -17.84
CA GLU A 156 12.88 9.36 -17.75
C GLU A 156 12.36 8.56 -18.95
N PHE A 157 11.61 9.21 -19.85
CA PHE A 157 10.96 8.55 -20.97
C PHE A 157 11.98 7.89 -21.91
N SER A 158 11.89 6.56 -21.99
CA SER A 158 12.69 5.75 -22.90
C SER A 158 11.85 4.62 -23.46
N ILE A 159 11.67 4.61 -24.78
CA ILE A 159 10.86 3.61 -25.48
C ILE A 159 11.37 2.20 -25.16
N ASP A 160 12.66 1.96 -25.29
CA ASP A 160 13.25 0.63 -25.11
C ASP A 160 13.09 0.12 -23.67
N ASN A 161 13.37 0.97 -22.68
CA ASN A 161 13.25 0.60 -21.27
C ASN A 161 11.79 0.32 -20.87
N ILE A 162 10.85 1.13 -21.37
CA ILE A 162 9.42 0.93 -21.12
C ILE A 162 8.93 -0.33 -21.82
N LEU A 163 9.34 -0.61 -23.07
CA LEU A 163 8.96 -1.83 -23.78
C LEU A 163 9.46 -3.09 -23.10
N GLN A 164 10.71 -3.09 -22.60
CA GLN A 164 11.26 -4.21 -21.84
C GLN A 164 10.44 -4.45 -20.56
N THR A 165 10.09 -3.38 -19.85
CA THR A 165 9.26 -3.50 -18.64
C THR A 165 7.84 -3.95 -18.99
N ALA A 166 7.25 -3.41 -20.05
CA ALA A 166 5.92 -3.75 -20.53
C ALA A 166 5.81 -5.23 -20.87
N HIS A 167 6.82 -5.80 -21.52
CA HIS A 167 6.91 -7.23 -21.77
C HIS A 167 6.82 -8.01 -20.45
N GLN A 168 7.68 -7.70 -19.48
CA GLN A 168 7.66 -8.37 -18.18
C GLN A 168 6.32 -8.24 -17.45
N LEU A 169 5.74 -7.04 -17.40
CA LEU A 169 4.47 -6.78 -16.72
C LEU A 169 3.30 -7.52 -17.39
N LYS A 170 3.23 -7.52 -18.73
CA LYS A 170 2.19 -8.20 -19.51
C LYS A 170 2.18 -9.70 -19.21
N TYR A 171 3.33 -10.36 -19.31
CA TYR A 171 3.41 -11.80 -19.05
C TYR A 171 3.24 -12.14 -17.57
N THR A 172 3.79 -11.33 -16.65
CA THR A 172 3.58 -11.54 -15.21
C THR A 172 2.10 -11.44 -14.84
N SER A 173 1.38 -10.46 -15.40
CA SER A 173 -0.07 -10.31 -15.19
C SER A 173 -0.85 -11.50 -15.76
N ALA A 174 -0.51 -11.94 -16.98
CA ALA A 174 -1.15 -13.11 -17.59
C ALA A 174 -0.90 -14.40 -16.80
N ILE A 175 0.32 -14.60 -16.31
CA ILE A 175 0.69 -15.75 -15.47
C ILE A 175 -0.07 -15.69 -14.13
N LYS A 176 -0.11 -14.53 -13.46
CA LYS A 176 -0.88 -14.35 -12.23
C LYS A 176 -2.36 -14.72 -12.43
N LYS A 177 -2.96 -14.27 -13.54
CA LYS A 177 -4.35 -14.61 -13.88
C LYS A 177 -4.55 -16.11 -14.06
N GLU A 178 -3.64 -16.79 -14.75
CA GLU A 178 -3.71 -18.24 -14.93
C GLU A 178 -3.57 -18.98 -13.59
N ILE A 179 -2.63 -18.56 -12.74
CA ILE A 179 -2.47 -19.13 -11.39
C ILE A 179 -3.77 -18.98 -10.59
N VAL A 180 -4.37 -17.79 -10.56
CA VAL A 180 -5.65 -17.55 -9.88
C VAL A 180 -6.76 -18.44 -10.44
N ALA A 181 -6.83 -18.60 -11.76
CA ALA A 181 -7.80 -19.50 -12.39
C ALA A 181 -7.62 -20.95 -11.94
N GLN A 182 -6.37 -21.45 -11.85
CA GLN A 182 -6.08 -22.79 -11.32
C GLN A 182 -6.43 -22.90 -9.83
N MET A 183 -6.31 -21.82 -9.04
CA MET A 183 -6.69 -21.81 -7.62
C MET A 183 -8.21 -21.92 -7.44
N GLU A 184 -8.99 -21.27 -8.31
CA GLU A 184 -10.45 -21.31 -8.27
C GLU A 184 -11.02 -22.60 -8.87
N THR A 185 -10.48 -23.01 -10.01
CA THR A 185 -10.92 -24.19 -10.77
C THR A 185 -9.70 -24.94 -11.30
N PRO A 186 -9.07 -25.81 -10.48
CA PRO A 186 -7.90 -26.58 -10.89
C PRO A 186 -8.20 -27.43 -12.13
N SER A 187 -7.36 -27.29 -13.16
CA SER A 187 -7.44 -28.13 -14.36
C SER A 187 -6.94 -29.56 -14.08
N GLU A 188 -7.35 -30.52 -14.92
CA GLU A 188 -6.89 -31.90 -14.80
C GLU A 188 -5.36 -32.02 -14.87
N ASP A 189 -4.74 -31.29 -15.79
CA ASP A 189 -3.29 -31.28 -15.96
C ASP A 189 -2.58 -30.73 -14.73
N PHE A 190 -3.13 -29.69 -14.11
CA PHE A 190 -2.59 -29.13 -12.87
C PHE A 190 -2.73 -30.10 -11.70
N VAL A 191 -3.90 -30.74 -11.53
CA VAL A 191 -4.12 -31.75 -10.49
C VAL A 191 -3.13 -32.91 -10.68
N ARG A 192 -2.94 -33.38 -11.91
CA ARG A 192 -1.96 -34.43 -12.25
C ARG A 192 -0.53 -34.01 -11.90
N LEU A 193 -0.15 -32.75 -12.19
CA LEU A 193 1.17 -32.22 -11.89
C LEU A 193 1.47 -32.24 -10.39
N VAL A 194 0.54 -31.76 -9.55
CA VAL A 194 0.78 -31.61 -8.10
C VAL A 194 0.64 -32.92 -7.32
N THR A 195 -0.07 -33.92 -7.85
CA THR A 195 -0.22 -35.23 -7.20
C THR A 195 0.75 -36.29 -7.72
N ALA A 196 1.57 -35.98 -8.73
CA ALA A 196 2.45 -36.93 -9.42
C ALA A 196 3.37 -37.73 -8.46
N ASN A 197 3.84 -37.10 -7.38
CA ASN A 197 4.73 -37.74 -6.39
C ASN A 197 4.00 -38.34 -5.19
N LEU A 198 2.68 -38.09 -5.05
CA LEU A 198 1.86 -38.58 -3.96
C LEU A 198 1.18 -39.91 -4.31
N GLN A 199 0.95 -40.14 -5.60
CA GLN A 199 0.25 -41.30 -6.09
C GLN A 199 1.13 -42.20 -6.95
N LEU A 200 1.24 -43.46 -6.53
CA LEU A 200 1.81 -44.53 -7.34
C LEU A 200 0.71 -45.09 -8.26
N GLY A 201 0.88 -44.98 -9.58
CA GLY A 201 -0.02 -45.56 -10.58
C GLY A 201 -0.50 -44.59 -11.65
N ARG A 202 -1.43 -45.05 -12.50
CA ARG A 202 -2.00 -44.21 -13.58
C ARG A 202 -2.98 -43.19 -13.01
N PHE A 203 -2.94 -41.98 -13.55
CA PHE A 203 -3.93 -40.95 -13.24
C PHE A 203 -5.27 -41.27 -13.94
N THR A 204 -6.30 -41.62 -13.18
CA THR A 204 -7.63 -42.02 -13.68
C THR A 204 -8.71 -40.98 -13.35
N ALA A 205 -9.91 -41.12 -13.91
CA ALA A 205 -11.04 -40.24 -13.60
C ALA A 205 -11.43 -40.26 -12.10
N ALA A 206 -11.37 -41.43 -11.46
CA ALA A 206 -11.64 -41.57 -10.03
C ALA A 206 -10.62 -40.81 -9.16
N ILE A 207 -9.35 -40.87 -9.55
CA ILE A 207 -8.26 -40.12 -8.92
C ILE A 207 -8.48 -38.62 -9.11
N ARG A 208 -8.80 -38.19 -10.34
CA ARG A 208 -9.11 -36.79 -10.62
C ARG A 208 -10.25 -36.29 -9.74
N GLU A 209 -11.36 -37.02 -9.66
CA GLU A 209 -12.52 -36.65 -8.84
C GLU A 209 -12.19 -36.60 -7.35
N GLN A 210 -11.32 -37.48 -6.87
CA GLN A 210 -10.86 -37.48 -5.48
C GLN A 210 -9.93 -36.29 -5.17
N PHE A 211 -8.94 -36.02 -6.03
CA PHE A 211 -7.88 -35.06 -5.73
C PHE A 211 -8.20 -33.62 -6.14
N THR A 212 -9.04 -33.38 -7.15
CA THR A 212 -9.46 -32.02 -7.55
C THR A 212 -10.00 -31.20 -6.38
N PRO A 213 -10.95 -31.69 -5.54
CA PRO A 213 -11.42 -30.93 -4.39
C PRO A 213 -10.33 -30.75 -3.32
N MET A 214 -9.42 -31.71 -3.14
CA MET A 214 -8.31 -31.60 -2.19
C MET A 214 -7.30 -30.52 -2.62
N VAL A 215 -6.95 -30.46 -3.91
CA VAL A 215 -6.07 -29.42 -4.47
C VAL A 215 -6.71 -28.04 -4.31
N LYS A 216 -8.01 -27.93 -4.59
CA LYS A 216 -8.77 -26.68 -4.38
C LYS A 216 -8.79 -26.27 -2.90
N THR A 217 -8.98 -27.21 -1.99
CA THR A 217 -8.91 -26.96 -0.54
C THR A 217 -7.50 -26.52 -0.12
N ALA A 218 -6.45 -27.20 -0.59
CA ALA A 218 -5.07 -26.84 -0.30
C ALA A 218 -4.74 -25.41 -0.76
N PHE A 219 -5.21 -24.99 -1.94
CA PHE A 219 -5.05 -23.60 -2.37
C PHE A 219 -5.73 -22.60 -1.42
N ARG A 220 -6.98 -22.87 -0.99
CA ARG A 220 -7.68 -22.01 -0.03
C ARG A 220 -6.97 -21.97 1.31
N GLU A 221 -6.46 -23.10 1.79
CA GLU A 221 -5.71 -23.19 3.03
C GLU A 221 -4.40 -22.42 2.92
N ILE A 222 -3.63 -22.56 1.84
CA ILE A 222 -2.41 -21.77 1.62
C ILE A 222 -2.70 -20.27 1.63
N ILE A 223 -3.77 -19.81 0.96
CA ILE A 223 -4.15 -18.40 0.99
C ILE A 223 -4.57 -18.01 2.41
N ARG A 224 -5.43 -18.79 3.06
CA ARG A 224 -5.91 -18.51 4.42
C ARG A 224 -4.74 -18.42 5.38
N ASP A 225 -3.81 -19.36 5.31
CA ASP A 225 -2.66 -19.44 6.20
C ASP A 225 -1.65 -18.33 5.86
N SER A 226 -1.50 -17.95 4.58
CA SER A 226 -0.67 -16.79 4.19
C SER A 226 -1.30 -15.46 4.61
N VAL A 227 -2.62 -15.32 4.46
CA VAL A 227 -3.37 -14.16 4.92
C VAL A 227 -3.33 -14.14 6.43
N GLN A 228 -3.51 -15.25 7.13
CA GLN A 228 -3.44 -15.34 8.59
C GLN A 228 -2.02 -15.14 9.09
N ALA A 229 -0.98 -15.58 8.39
CA ALA A 229 0.40 -15.29 8.75
C ALA A 229 0.70 -13.81 8.52
N ARG A 230 0.24 -13.21 7.41
CA ARG A 230 0.37 -11.77 7.17
C ARG A 230 -0.53 -10.94 8.07
N LEU A 231 -1.72 -11.38 8.40
CA LEU A 231 -2.61 -10.75 9.37
C LEU A 231 -1.96 -10.91 10.72
N SER A 232 -1.47 -12.08 11.13
CA SER A 232 -0.77 -12.30 12.39
C SER A 232 0.57 -11.57 12.46
N THR A 233 1.22 -11.28 11.34
CA THR A 233 2.43 -10.44 11.29
C THR A 233 2.03 -8.98 11.31
N ALA A 234 1.03 -8.58 10.53
CA ALA A 234 0.50 -7.23 10.48
C ALA A 234 -0.28 -6.86 11.73
N LEU A 235 -0.86 -7.83 12.44
CA LEU A 235 -1.51 -7.89 13.76
C LEU A 235 -0.47 -8.31 14.81
N ALA A 236 0.75 -8.71 14.51
CA ALA A 236 1.84 -8.55 15.49
C ALA A 236 2.30 -7.09 15.44
N ASP A 237 2.30 -6.51 14.23
CA ASP A 237 2.50 -5.08 13.97
C ASP A 237 1.26 -4.24 14.34
N THR A 238 0.05 -4.84 14.49
CA THR A 238 -1.21 -4.19 14.92
C THR A 238 -1.84 -4.76 16.20
N GLU A 239 -1.35 -5.83 16.83
CA GLU A 239 -1.62 -6.21 18.25
C GLU A 239 -0.46 -5.72 19.15
N ALA A 240 0.55 -5.07 18.54
CA ALA A 240 1.12 -3.82 19.06
C ALA A 240 0.09 -2.64 19.10
N ALA A 241 -1.17 -2.87 18.71
CA ALA A 241 -2.31 -1.94 18.77
C ALA A 241 -3.70 -2.67 18.93
N ASP A 242 -3.94 -3.30 20.10
CA ASP A 242 -5.27 -3.75 20.65
C ASP A 242 -6.02 -4.93 19.97
N VAL A 243 -6.52 -6.03 20.58
CA VAL A 243 -6.45 -6.75 21.87
C VAL A 243 -7.00 -8.18 21.59
N ALA A 244 -6.32 -9.26 22.03
CA ALA A 244 -6.87 -10.63 22.04
C ALA A 244 -7.55 -10.97 23.38
N ALA A 245 -8.74 -11.57 23.32
CA ALA A 245 -9.36 -12.26 24.46
C ALA A 245 -9.04 -13.78 24.42
N GLU A 246 -8.26 -14.20 25.42
CA GLU A 246 -8.06 -15.50 26.10
C GLU A 246 -8.23 -16.85 25.37
N PRO A 247 -7.24 -17.75 25.58
CA PRO A 247 -7.52 -19.04 26.22
C PRO A 247 -6.56 -19.34 27.42
N PRO A 248 -6.87 -20.36 28.25
CA PRO A 248 -6.40 -20.49 29.64
C PRO A 248 -5.01 -21.19 29.73
N PRO A 249 -4.42 -21.30 30.95
CA PRO A 249 -3.01 -21.07 31.21
C PRO A 249 -2.16 -22.33 31.01
N VAL A 250 -0.93 -22.18 30.53
CA VAL A 250 0.23 -22.94 31.06
C VAL A 250 1.53 -22.16 30.84
N GLU A 251 2.35 -22.17 31.89
CA GLU A 251 3.70 -21.63 32.03
C GLU A 251 4.66 -21.97 30.89
N ALA A 252 5.44 -20.97 30.44
CA ALA A 252 6.81 -21.15 30.00
C ALA A 252 7.55 -19.81 30.07
N ASP A 253 8.80 -19.85 30.55
CA ASP A 253 9.69 -18.73 30.77
C ASP A 253 9.90 -17.86 29.51
N GLU A 254 9.38 -16.63 29.52
CA GLU A 254 9.78 -15.59 28.58
C GLU A 254 10.61 -14.51 29.28
N VAL A 255 11.72 -14.20 28.63
CA VAL A 255 12.73 -13.22 29.02
C VAL A 255 12.06 -11.83 29.11
N VAL A 256 12.27 -11.14 30.23
CA VAL A 256 11.83 -9.77 30.46
C VAL A 256 12.49 -8.87 29.43
N ALA A 257 11.75 -8.49 28.39
CA ALA A 257 12.21 -7.60 27.34
C ALA A 257 11.49 -6.25 27.48
N THR A 258 12.27 -5.22 27.77
CA THR A 258 11.77 -3.85 27.95
C THR A 258 11.18 -3.33 26.65
N THR A 259 9.90 -2.98 26.70
CA THR A 259 9.14 -2.56 25.53
C THR A 259 9.47 -1.12 25.13
N GLU A 260 9.25 -0.76 23.87
CA GLU A 260 9.48 0.61 23.39
C GLU A 260 8.51 1.62 24.06
N GLU A 261 7.32 1.16 24.42
CA GLU A 261 6.31 1.95 25.12
C GLU A 261 6.72 2.28 26.57
N GLU A 262 7.30 1.31 27.28
CA GLU A 262 7.88 1.56 28.61
C GLU A 262 9.07 2.51 28.54
N ARG A 263 9.86 2.45 27.47
CA ARG A 263 10.95 3.42 27.22
C ARG A 263 10.42 4.82 26.97
N GLU A 264 9.34 4.96 26.21
CA GLU A 264 8.70 6.25 25.94
C GLU A 264 8.05 6.82 27.20
N GLY A 265 7.26 6.02 27.93
CA GLY A 265 6.71 6.41 29.23
C GLY A 265 7.79 6.80 30.24
N PHE A 266 8.90 6.07 30.28
CA PHE A 266 10.07 6.43 31.09
C PHE A 266 10.64 7.79 30.69
N MET A 267 10.79 8.05 29.39
CA MET A 267 11.29 9.34 28.89
C MET A 267 10.35 10.49 29.22
N ILE A 268 9.03 10.29 29.16
CA ILE A 268 8.02 11.27 29.57
C ILE A 268 8.14 11.58 31.07
N VAL A 269 8.13 10.56 31.93
CA VAL A 269 8.28 10.74 33.38
C VAL A 269 9.62 11.41 33.72
N ARG A 270 10.70 10.99 33.07
CA ARG A 270 12.05 11.58 33.24
C ARG A 270 12.12 13.03 32.76
N ALA A 271 11.36 13.41 31.73
CA ALA A 271 11.25 14.78 31.27
C ALA A 271 10.43 15.65 32.24
N ILE A 272 9.33 15.11 32.78
CA ILE A 272 8.45 15.80 33.73
C ILE A 272 9.19 16.22 35.00
N VAL A 273 10.06 15.35 35.54
CA VAL A 273 10.76 15.59 36.82
C VAL A 273 12.15 16.21 36.67
N ARG A 274 12.57 16.56 35.44
CA ARG A 274 13.93 17.01 35.11
C ARG A 274 14.34 18.30 35.82
N ASP A 275 13.37 19.14 36.14
CA ASP A 275 13.55 20.40 36.89
C ASP A 275 13.83 20.17 38.40
N ILE A 276 13.54 18.97 38.92
CA ILE A 276 13.74 18.60 40.33
C ILE A 276 14.89 17.60 40.49
N LEU A 277 14.93 16.55 39.65
CA LEU A 277 15.92 15.49 39.69
C LEU A 277 16.79 15.51 38.44
N LYS A 278 18.11 15.37 38.63
CA LYS A 278 19.03 15.19 37.50
C LYS A 278 18.64 13.92 36.71
N PRO A 279 18.64 13.95 35.37
CA PRO A 279 18.24 12.80 34.55
C PRO A 279 19.02 11.51 34.80
N ALA A 280 20.24 11.59 35.35
CA ALA A 280 21.05 10.43 35.71
C ALA A 280 20.56 9.70 36.98
N ARG A 281 19.76 10.36 37.81
CA ARG A 281 19.16 9.78 39.02
C ARG A 281 17.86 9.05 38.75
N VAL A 282 17.28 9.16 37.56
CA VAL A 282 16.01 8.50 37.21
C VAL A 282 16.34 7.26 36.39
N ALA A 283 16.13 6.09 36.98
CA ALA A 283 16.46 4.79 36.40
C ALA A 283 15.19 4.01 36.09
N MET A 284 15.26 3.21 35.03
CA MET A 284 14.20 2.31 34.61
C MET A 284 14.59 0.88 34.99
N ARG A 285 13.69 0.15 35.64
CA ARG A 285 13.83 -1.27 35.95
C ARG A 285 12.59 -2.01 35.51
N ASP A 286 12.78 -2.85 34.52
CA ASP A 286 11.73 -3.72 34.02
C ASP A 286 11.47 -4.90 34.97
N GLN A 287 10.21 -5.15 35.29
CA GLN A 287 9.77 -6.30 36.08
C GLN A 287 8.62 -6.99 35.35
N LYS A 288 8.46 -8.30 35.61
CA LYS A 288 7.43 -9.15 34.97
C LYS A 288 6.01 -8.54 34.98
N SER A 289 5.66 -7.75 35.99
CA SER A 289 4.30 -7.21 36.17
C SER A 289 4.16 -5.71 35.89
N TYR A 290 5.26 -4.96 35.79
CA TYR A 290 5.28 -3.50 35.52
C TYR A 290 6.71 -3.03 35.25
N CYS A 291 6.87 -1.93 34.53
CA CYS A 291 8.14 -1.21 34.45
C CYS A 291 8.24 -0.18 35.59
N GLY A 292 9.24 -0.34 36.45
CA GLY A 292 9.50 0.53 37.58
C GLY A 292 10.39 1.71 37.19
N ILE A 293 9.96 2.93 37.54
CA ILE A 293 10.78 4.13 37.45
C ILE A 293 11.22 4.50 38.85
N LEU A 294 12.53 4.48 39.09
CA LEU A 294 13.13 4.58 40.41
C LEU A 294 14.08 5.77 40.49
N VAL A 295 14.17 6.38 41.66
CA VAL A 295 15.22 7.36 41.96
C VAL A 295 16.45 6.63 42.51
N ASP A 296 17.62 6.95 41.97
CA ASP A 296 18.93 6.37 42.29
C ASP A 296 19.00 4.85 42.14
N ASP A 297 18.21 4.29 41.21
CA ASP A 297 18.11 2.85 40.95
C ASP A 297 17.77 2.01 42.22
N ASN A 298 17.01 2.62 43.14
CA ASN A 298 16.68 2.04 44.44
C ASN A 298 15.19 1.66 44.51
N ASN A 299 14.90 0.37 44.73
CA ASN A 299 13.52 -0.15 44.86
C ASN A 299 12.72 0.46 46.03
N ARG A 300 13.38 1.14 46.99
CA ARG A 300 12.73 1.87 48.09
C ARG A 300 12.42 3.33 47.76
N ARG A 301 12.80 3.81 46.58
CA ARG A 301 12.52 5.17 46.09
C ARG A 301 11.74 5.12 44.76
N PRO A 302 10.53 4.53 44.73
CA PRO A 302 9.73 4.49 43.53
C PRO A 302 9.24 5.89 43.15
N LEU A 303 9.48 6.28 41.91
CA LEU A 303 8.97 7.53 41.33
C LEU A 303 7.64 7.28 40.61
N ALA A 304 7.57 6.21 39.82
CA ALA A 304 6.34 5.77 39.15
C ALA A 304 6.42 4.27 38.82
N ARG A 305 5.27 3.66 38.54
CA ARG A 305 5.18 2.33 37.92
C ARG A 305 4.34 2.40 36.66
N LEU A 306 4.89 1.93 35.55
CA LEU A 306 4.19 1.83 34.28
C LEU A 306 3.60 0.42 34.18
N HIS A 307 2.29 0.31 34.34
CA HIS A 307 1.56 -0.95 34.20
C HIS A 307 1.02 -1.04 32.77
N PHE A 308 1.93 -1.21 31.79
CA PHE A 308 1.59 -1.24 30.36
C PHE A 308 1.41 -2.66 29.82
N ASN A 309 1.70 -3.67 30.64
CA ASN A 309 1.65 -5.09 30.28
C ASN A 309 0.20 -5.63 30.12
N ARG A 310 -0.82 -4.76 30.07
CA ARG A 310 -2.26 -5.08 30.03
C ARG A 310 -3.03 -4.08 29.15
N SER A 311 -4.22 -4.48 28.71
CA SER A 311 -5.12 -3.68 27.85
C SER A 311 -5.59 -2.36 28.47
N VAL A 312 -5.67 -2.26 29.79
CA VAL A 312 -5.89 -0.99 30.49
C VAL A 312 -4.58 -0.55 31.11
N LYS A 313 -4.06 0.58 30.62
CA LYS A 313 -2.80 1.15 31.11
C LYS A 313 -3.06 1.89 32.41
N TYR A 314 -2.15 1.71 33.35
CA TYR A 314 -2.15 2.48 34.59
C TYR A 314 -0.77 3.06 34.84
N ILE A 315 -0.75 4.28 35.36
CA ILE A 315 0.41 4.83 36.05
C ILE A 315 0.22 4.68 37.55
N GLY A 316 1.16 4.01 38.20
CA GLY A 316 1.27 3.93 39.65
C GLY A 316 2.00 5.16 40.18
N LEU A 317 1.32 5.96 40.99
CA LEU A 317 1.83 7.19 41.58
C LEU A 317 2.08 7.00 43.08
N PHE A 318 3.10 7.69 43.60
CA PHE A 318 3.61 7.55 44.98
C PHE A 318 3.65 8.91 45.71
N ASP A 319 2.69 9.78 45.43
CA ASP A 319 2.54 11.09 46.07
C ASP A 319 1.78 11.02 47.42
N GLY A 320 1.25 9.85 47.78
CA GLY A 320 0.63 9.55 49.08
C GLY A 320 1.32 8.41 49.85
N GLU A 321 0.69 7.90 50.92
CA GLU A 321 1.26 6.82 51.76
C GLU A 321 1.35 5.46 51.04
N LYS A 322 0.56 5.26 49.98
CA LYS A 322 0.48 4.02 49.20
C LYS A 322 0.44 4.33 47.71
N GLU A 323 0.78 3.33 46.89
CA GLU A 323 0.62 3.41 45.44
C GLU A 323 -0.84 3.61 45.05
N GLU A 324 -1.12 4.64 44.27
CA GLU A 324 -2.40 4.84 43.60
C GLU A 324 -2.25 4.57 42.11
N ARG A 325 -3.18 3.81 41.53
CA ARG A 325 -3.18 3.50 40.09
C ARG A 325 -4.18 4.39 39.38
N VAL A 326 -3.67 5.28 38.54
CA VAL A 326 -4.48 6.13 37.67
C VAL A 326 -4.55 5.48 36.31
N LYS A 327 -5.77 5.25 35.81
CA LYS A 327 -5.97 4.76 34.45
C LYS A 327 -5.54 5.85 33.47
N ILE A 328 -4.80 5.45 32.44
CA ILE A 328 -4.50 6.31 31.28
C ILE A 328 -4.91 5.57 30.01
N ASP A 329 -5.48 6.29 29.04
CA ASP A 329 -5.83 5.75 27.73
C ASP A 329 -4.69 6.00 26.71
N THR A 330 -3.91 7.08 26.88
CA THR A 330 -2.74 7.43 26.05
C THR A 330 -1.51 7.80 26.89
N LEU A 331 -0.28 7.73 26.33
CA LEU A 331 0.93 8.17 27.03
C LEU A 331 0.95 9.68 27.30
N ASP A 332 0.25 10.48 26.50
CA ASP A 332 0.12 11.92 26.71
C ASP A 332 -0.59 12.25 28.04
N GLU A 333 -1.48 11.38 28.51
CA GLU A 333 -2.15 11.55 29.81
C GLU A 333 -1.20 11.41 31.01
N ILE A 334 0.04 10.94 30.82
CA ILE A 334 1.08 11.01 31.86
C ILE A 334 1.38 12.48 32.22
N TYR A 335 1.24 13.42 31.28
CA TYR A 335 1.39 14.85 31.55
C TYR A 335 0.30 15.39 32.48
N GLU A 336 -0.89 14.78 32.51
CA GLU A 336 -1.95 15.14 33.46
C GLU A 336 -1.56 14.75 34.90
N CYS A 337 -0.67 13.77 35.05
CA CYS A 337 -0.10 13.35 36.33
C CYS A 337 1.17 14.13 36.74
N ALA A 338 1.56 15.16 35.98
CA ALA A 338 2.87 15.80 36.13
C ALA A 338 3.11 16.39 37.54
N GLU A 339 2.13 17.08 38.12
CA GLU A 339 2.27 17.66 39.46
C GLU A 339 2.45 16.59 40.55
N ARG A 340 1.78 15.43 40.40
CA ARG A 340 1.90 14.30 41.33
C ARG A 340 3.29 13.66 41.24
N LEU A 341 3.79 13.46 40.02
CA LEU A 341 5.15 12.96 39.78
C LEU A 341 6.23 13.92 40.32
N ARG A 342 6.03 15.24 40.17
CA ARG A 342 6.91 16.26 40.74
C ARG A 342 6.88 16.24 42.26
N ALA A 343 5.71 16.09 42.88
CA ALA A 343 5.60 15.98 44.33
C ALA A 343 6.42 14.80 44.88
N THR A 344 6.30 13.61 44.28
CA THR A 344 7.12 12.45 44.64
C THR A 344 8.62 12.71 44.41
N ALA A 345 8.99 13.35 43.30
CA ALA A 345 10.39 13.71 43.01
C ALA A 345 11.00 14.67 44.06
N GLN A 346 10.21 15.64 44.56
CA GLN A 346 10.66 16.60 45.57
C GLN A 346 11.02 15.90 46.89
N VAL A 347 10.25 14.90 47.32
CA VAL A 347 10.55 14.09 48.51
C VAL A 347 11.95 13.46 48.42
N TYR A 348 12.31 12.94 47.25
CA TYR A 348 13.62 12.31 47.00
C TYR A 348 14.74 13.28 46.60
N SER A 349 14.42 14.55 46.38
CA SER A 349 15.40 15.61 46.16
C SER A 349 15.92 16.22 47.46
N GLN A 350 15.12 16.15 48.53
CA GLN A 350 15.47 16.67 49.87
C GLN A 350 16.20 15.64 50.75
N SER A 351 16.31 14.40 50.28
CA SER A 351 16.93 13.25 50.97
C SER A 351 18.05 12.64 50.15
#